data_AF-A0A2K6Q3M6-F1
#
_entry.id   AF-A0A2K6Q3M6-F1
#
_cell.length_a   1.000
_cell.length_b   1.000
_cell.length_c   1.000
_cell.angle_alpha   90.00
_cell.angle_beta   90.00
_cell.angle_gamma   90.00
#
_symmetry.space_group_name_H-M   'P 1'
#
loop_
_entity.id
_entity.type
_entity.pdbx_description
1 polymer ?
#
loop_
_entity_poly.entity_id
_entity_poly.type
_entity_poly.pdbx_seq_one_letter_code
_entity_poly.pdbx_strand_id
1 'polypeptide(L)'
;MELKPFFMKEVGSHFDDFVTNLIEKSASLDNGGCALTTFSILEGEKNNHRVKDLRAPPEQGKIFIARRSLLDELLEVDHIRTIYHMFIALLILFILSTLVVDYIDEGRLVLEFSLLSYAFGKFPTVVWTWWIMFLSTFSVPYFLFQRWATGYSKSSHPLINSLFHGFLFMVFQIGVLGFGPTYVVLAYTLPPASRFIIILEQIRFVMKAHSFVRENVPRVLNSAKEKSSTVPIPTVNQYLYFLFAPTLIYRDSYPRNPTVRWGYVAMQFAQVFGCFFYVYYIFERLCAPLFRNIKQEPFSARVLVLCVFNSILPGVLILFLTFFAFLHCWLNAFAEMLRFGDRMFYKDWWNSTSYSNYYRTWNVVVHDWLYYYAYKDFLWFFSKRFKSAAMLAVFAVSAVVHEYALAVCLSFFYPVLFVLFMFFGMAFNFIVNDSRKKPIWNVMMWTSLFLGNGVLLCFYSQEWYARQHCPLKNPTFLDYVRPRSWTCRYVF
;
A
#
# COMPACT_ATOMS: atom_id res chain seq x y z
N MET A 1 64.06 1.71 -4.88
CA MET A 1 63.09 2.66 -4.27
C MET A 1 62.42 3.55 -5.34
N GLU A 2 62.45 3.18 -6.63
CA GLU A 2 62.05 4.06 -7.76
C GLU A 2 60.74 3.66 -8.47
N LEU A 3 60.13 2.52 -8.12
CA LEU A 3 58.92 2.02 -8.81
C LEU A 3 57.66 2.84 -8.50
N LYS A 4 57.58 3.40 -7.28
CA LYS A 4 56.43 4.16 -6.79
C LYS A 4 56.25 5.53 -7.47
N PRO A 5 57.32 6.36 -7.64
CA PRO A 5 57.18 7.61 -8.39
C PRO A 5 56.92 7.40 -9.88
N PHE A 6 57.45 6.33 -10.48
CA PHE A 6 57.17 6.00 -11.89
C PHE A 6 55.70 5.62 -12.09
N PHE A 7 55.16 4.75 -11.25
CA PHE A 7 53.75 4.36 -11.31
C PHE A 7 52.79 5.51 -11.03
N MET A 8 53.10 6.40 -10.07
CA MET A 8 52.27 7.60 -9.83
C MET A 8 52.32 8.60 -10.98
N LYS A 9 53.44 8.67 -11.72
CA LYS A 9 53.55 9.51 -12.92
C LYS A 9 52.75 8.94 -14.09
N GLU A 10 52.76 7.62 -14.27
CA GLU A 10 51.96 6.92 -15.29
C GLU A 10 50.46 7.06 -15.02
N VAL A 11 50.04 6.88 -13.76
CA VAL A 11 48.63 7.05 -13.36
C VAL A 11 48.19 8.51 -13.49
N GLY A 12 49.09 9.46 -13.18
CA GLY A 12 48.85 10.89 -13.40
C GLY A 12 48.64 11.22 -14.88
N SER A 13 49.50 10.72 -15.77
CA SER A 13 49.35 10.97 -17.21
C SER A 13 48.09 10.31 -17.79
N HIS A 14 47.74 9.10 -17.35
CA HIS A 14 46.50 8.45 -17.78
C HIS A 14 45.25 9.18 -17.27
N PHE A 15 45.30 9.77 -16.08
CA PHE A 15 44.21 10.56 -15.54
C PHE A 15 44.06 11.90 -16.29
N ASP A 16 45.17 12.58 -16.58
CA ASP A 16 45.15 13.82 -17.35
C ASP A 16 44.67 13.58 -18.78
N ASP A 17 45.07 12.48 -19.45
CA ASP A 17 44.55 12.11 -20.77
C ASP A 17 43.05 11.78 -20.74
N PHE A 18 42.57 11.16 -19.66
CA PHE A 18 41.14 10.89 -19.47
C PHE A 18 40.34 12.19 -19.28
N VAL A 19 40.84 13.11 -18.46
CA VAL A 19 40.22 14.43 -18.21
C VAL A 19 40.23 15.27 -19.48
N THR A 20 41.34 15.32 -20.22
CA THR A 20 41.45 16.05 -21.48
C THR A 20 40.49 15.51 -22.53
N ASN A 21 40.37 14.18 -22.67
CA ASN A 21 39.37 13.57 -23.54
C ASN A 21 37.94 13.90 -23.14
N LEU A 22 37.65 14.00 -21.84
CA LEU A 22 36.33 14.36 -21.33
C LEU A 22 35.99 15.82 -21.62
N ILE A 23 36.97 16.71 -21.48
CA ILE A 23 36.86 18.13 -21.81
C ILE A 23 36.67 18.30 -23.32
N GLU A 24 37.45 17.60 -24.15
CA GLU A 24 37.34 17.66 -25.62
C GLU A 24 36.00 17.11 -26.10
N LYS A 25 35.51 16.03 -25.48
CA LYS A 25 34.16 15.49 -25.74
C LYS A 25 33.06 16.44 -25.29
N SER A 26 33.25 17.16 -24.18
CA SER A 26 32.31 18.21 -23.73
C SER A 26 32.31 19.44 -24.63
N ALA A 27 33.48 19.85 -25.14
CA ALA A 27 33.61 20.95 -26.09
C ALA A 27 33.03 20.59 -27.48
N SER A 28 33.12 19.31 -27.87
CA SER A 28 32.46 18.80 -29.08
C SER A 28 30.93 18.76 -28.97
N LEU A 29 30.40 18.63 -27.75
CA LEU A 29 28.96 18.71 -27.47
C LEU A 29 28.45 20.15 -27.49
N ASP A 30 29.28 21.15 -27.14
CA ASP A 30 28.92 22.57 -27.19
C ASP A 30 29.08 23.19 -28.60
N ASN A 31 30.02 22.70 -29.43
CA ASN A 31 30.21 23.18 -30.81
C ASN A 31 29.36 22.43 -31.86
N GLY A 32 28.71 21.33 -31.48
CA GLY A 32 27.70 20.66 -32.29
C GLY A 32 26.37 21.39 -32.13
N GLY A 33 26.03 22.26 -33.07
CA GLY A 33 24.73 22.96 -33.10
C GLY A 33 23.56 22.01 -32.80
N CYS A 34 22.92 22.25 -31.66
CA CYS A 34 21.58 21.80 -31.25
C CYS A 34 21.06 20.55 -31.97
N ALA A 35 21.52 19.36 -31.54
CA ALA A 35 20.81 18.12 -31.77
C ALA A 35 19.53 18.12 -30.90
N LEU A 36 18.50 18.77 -31.42
CA LEU A 36 17.14 18.86 -30.89
C LEU A 36 16.41 17.51 -31.00
N THR A 37 16.94 16.44 -30.43
CA THR A 37 16.34 15.10 -30.41
C THR A 37 16.85 14.37 -29.17
N THR A 38 16.24 14.48 -27.99
CA THR A 38 15.28 13.49 -27.48
C THR A 38 14.41 14.07 -26.34
N PHE A 39 14.77 15.24 -25.80
CA PHE A 39 13.98 15.94 -24.77
C PHE A 39 12.89 16.87 -25.36
N SER A 40 13.01 17.25 -26.63
CA SER A 40 11.99 18.03 -27.35
C SER A 40 10.76 17.20 -27.75
N ILE A 41 10.86 15.87 -27.81
CA ILE A 41 9.69 14.99 -28.01
C ILE A 41 8.77 15.02 -26.79
N LEU A 42 9.34 15.15 -25.58
CA LEU A 42 8.58 15.37 -24.34
C LEU A 42 8.04 16.80 -24.19
N GLU A 43 8.49 17.75 -25.01
CA GLU A 43 7.97 19.13 -25.04
C GLU A 43 7.04 19.42 -26.21
N GLY A 44 7.20 18.73 -27.34
CA GLY A 44 6.28 18.74 -28.47
C GLY A 44 4.92 18.11 -28.14
N GLU A 45 4.89 17.15 -27.22
CA GLU A 45 3.63 16.61 -26.68
C GLU A 45 3.01 17.48 -25.58
N LYS A 46 3.77 18.39 -24.93
CA LYS A 46 3.19 19.34 -23.94
C LYS A 46 2.16 20.28 -24.57
N ASN A 47 2.23 20.54 -25.87
CA ASN A 47 1.22 21.38 -26.55
C ASN A 47 -0.09 20.65 -26.86
N ASN A 48 -0.14 19.32 -26.76
CA ASN A 48 -1.40 18.55 -26.75
C ASN A 48 -1.90 18.20 -25.34
N HIS A 49 -1.11 18.49 -24.30
CA HIS A 49 -1.53 18.35 -22.89
C HIS A 49 -2.30 19.55 -22.33
N ARG A 50 -2.83 20.44 -23.17
CA ARG A 50 -3.99 21.27 -22.80
C ARG A 50 -5.31 20.50 -22.80
N VAL A 51 -5.27 19.19 -22.55
CA VAL A 51 -6.38 18.55 -21.84
C VAL A 51 -6.31 19.06 -20.41
N LYS A 52 -6.98 20.19 -20.15
CA LYS A 52 -7.46 20.53 -18.80
C LYS A 52 -7.77 19.22 -18.10
N ASP A 53 -7.16 18.98 -16.93
CA ASP A 53 -7.56 17.91 -16.02
C ASP A 53 -9.04 17.59 -16.23
N LEU A 54 -9.36 16.52 -16.96
CA LEU A 54 -10.72 16.01 -17.12
C LEU A 54 -11.11 15.36 -15.79
N ARG A 55 -10.92 16.10 -14.69
CA ARG A 55 -11.69 15.93 -13.49
C ARG A 55 -13.07 16.37 -13.92
N ALA A 56 -13.94 15.39 -14.13
CA ALA A 56 -15.36 15.64 -14.25
C ALA A 56 -15.78 16.61 -13.14
N PRO A 57 -16.77 17.49 -13.38
CA PRO A 57 -17.33 18.31 -12.33
C PRO A 57 -17.56 17.46 -11.08
N PRO A 58 -17.37 17.99 -9.85
CA PRO A 58 -17.47 17.23 -8.60
C PRO A 58 -18.81 16.51 -8.38
N GLU A 59 -19.78 16.68 -9.27
CA GLU A 59 -21.09 16.04 -9.31
C GLU A 59 -21.09 14.70 -10.09
N GLN A 60 -20.15 14.49 -11.00
CA GLN A 60 -19.98 13.26 -11.79
C GLN A 60 -18.82 12.45 -11.19
N GLY A 61 -19.07 11.21 -10.77
CA GLY A 61 -18.08 10.37 -10.07
C GLY A 61 -16.81 10.07 -10.89
N LYS A 62 -15.96 9.15 -10.41
CA LYS A 62 -14.73 8.78 -11.13
C LYS A 62 -15.04 8.29 -12.55
N ILE A 63 -14.35 8.87 -13.54
CA ILE A 63 -14.33 8.40 -14.93
C ILE A 63 -13.11 7.50 -15.10
N PHE A 64 -13.34 6.29 -15.60
CA PHE A 64 -12.29 5.33 -15.89
C PHE A 64 -11.83 5.52 -17.34
N ILE A 65 -10.52 5.66 -17.54
CA ILE A 65 -9.89 5.86 -18.85
C ILE A 65 -8.88 4.74 -19.03
N ALA A 66 -8.81 4.16 -20.24
CA ALA A 66 -7.78 3.17 -20.55
C ALA A 66 -6.40 3.83 -20.58
N ARG A 67 -5.52 3.43 -19.67
CA ARG A 67 -4.16 3.98 -19.52
C ARG A 67 -3.23 2.98 -18.83
N ARG A 68 -1.94 3.05 -19.15
CA ARG A 68 -0.89 2.24 -18.53
C ARG A 68 -0.56 2.76 -17.12
N SER A 69 0.06 1.92 -16.30
CA SER A 69 0.62 2.38 -15.03
C SER A 69 1.82 3.27 -15.28
N LEU A 70 1.95 4.34 -14.50
CA LEU A 70 3.04 5.31 -14.63
C LEU A 70 4.43 4.66 -14.59
N LEU A 71 4.62 3.70 -13.67
CA LEU A 71 5.94 3.07 -13.52
C LEU A 71 6.27 2.10 -14.67
N ASP A 72 5.28 1.51 -15.34
CA ASP A 72 5.54 0.69 -16.54
C ASP A 72 6.14 1.56 -17.65
N GLU A 73 5.63 2.77 -17.82
CA GLU A 73 6.13 3.75 -18.80
C GLU A 73 7.49 4.31 -18.36
N LEU A 74 7.64 4.61 -17.06
CA LEU A 74 8.90 5.14 -16.54
C LEU A 74 10.05 4.13 -16.56
N LEU A 75 9.78 2.82 -16.42
CA LEU A 75 10.80 1.76 -16.52
C LEU A 75 11.36 1.59 -17.95
N GLU A 76 10.68 2.15 -18.96
CA GLU A 76 11.20 2.20 -20.33
C GLU A 76 12.38 3.17 -20.42
N VAL A 77 12.48 4.17 -19.54
CA VAL A 77 13.62 5.09 -19.44
C VAL A 77 14.85 4.39 -18.84
N ASP A 78 15.99 4.45 -19.54
CA ASP A 78 17.21 3.71 -19.18
C ASP A 78 17.73 4.03 -17.77
N HIS A 79 17.60 5.27 -17.31
CA HIS A 79 18.02 5.68 -15.97
C HIS A 79 17.23 4.96 -14.87
N ILE A 80 15.92 4.81 -15.02
CA ILE A 80 15.07 4.15 -14.02
C ILE A 80 15.22 2.63 -14.12
N ARG A 81 15.40 2.10 -15.33
CA ARG A 81 15.77 0.70 -15.54
C ARG A 81 17.07 0.34 -14.83
N THR A 82 18.04 1.26 -14.80
CA THR A 82 19.29 1.08 -14.04
C THR A 82 19.01 0.94 -12.54
N ILE A 83 18.15 1.79 -11.97
CA ILE A 83 17.74 1.68 -10.55
C ILE A 83 17.09 0.31 -10.30
N TYR A 84 16.20 -0.14 -11.18
CA TYR A 84 15.59 -1.46 -11.08
C TYR A 84 16.65 -2.58 -11.07
N HIS A 85 17.64 -2.54 -11.96
CA HIS A 85 18.76 -3.50 -11.95
C HIS A 85 19.62 -3.41 -10.69
N MET A 86 19.84 -2.22 -10.12
CA MET A 86 20.55 -2.06 -8.84
C MET A 86 19.83 -2.76 -7.69
N PHE A 87 18.50 -2.67 -7.61
CA PHE A 87 17.71 -3.41 -6.62
C PHE A 87 17.82 -4.93 -6.83
N ILE A 88 17.80 -5.42 -8.07
CA ILE A 88 18.01 -6.84 -8.35
C ILE A 88 19.42 -7.28 -7.94
N ALA A 89 20.45 -6.50 -8.25
CA ALA A 89 21.83 -6.80 -7.86
C ALA A 89 21.98 -6.84 -6.33
N LEU A 90 21.33 -5.91 -5.63
CA LEU A 90 21.31 -5.90 -4.16
C LEU A 90 20.58 -7.11 -3.59
N LEU A 91 19.49 -7.58 -4.21
CA LEU A 91 18.82 -8.83 -3.85
C LEU A 91 19.77 -10.04 -4.02
N ILE A 92 20.47 -10.13 -5.14
CA ILE A 92 21.44 -11.21 -5.39
C ILE A 92 22.54 -11.20 -4.32
N LEU A 93 23.02 -10.01 -3.95
CA LEU A 93 24.01 -9.85 -2.87
C LEU A 93 23.45 -10.31 -1.52
N PHE A 94 22.20 -9.98 -1.18
CA PHE A 94 21.57 -10.48 0.04
C PHE A 94 21.43 -12.01 0.06
N ILE A 95 21.05 -12.62 -1.06
CA ILE A 95 20.96 -14.08 -1.19
C ILE A 95 22.35 -14.70 -1.00
N LEU A 96 23.35 -14.19 -1.71
CA LEU A 96 24.73 -14.70 -1.63
C LEU A 96 25.29 -14.55 -0.22
N SER A 97 25.14 -13.38 0.39
CA SER A 97 25.55 -13.13 1.78
C SER A 97 24.84 -14.08 2.74
N THR A 98 23.58 -14.43 2.47
CA THR A 98 22.84 -15.35 3.32
C THR A 98 23.39 -16.76 3.21
N LEU A 99 23.53 -17.26 1.99
CA LEU A 99 24.08 -18.58 1.72
C LEU A 99 25.50 -18.76 2.26
N VAL A 100 26.34 -17.72 2.18
CA VAL A 100 27.71 -17.75 2.71
C VAL A 100 27.71 -17.83 4.23
N VAL A 101 26.90 -17.02 4.92
CA VAL A 101 26.83 -17.07 6.39
C VAL A 101 26.29 -18.41 6.86
N ASP A 102 25.21 -18.92 6.25
CA ASP A 102 24.60 -20.20 6.64
C ASP A 102 25.58 -21.36 6.38
N TYR A 103 26.36 -21.31 5.30
CA TYR A 103 27.42 -22.29 5.02
C TYR A 103 28.55 -22.24 6.04
N ILE A 104 28.95 -21.05 6.51
CA ILE A 104 29.98 -20.89 7.54
C ILE A 104 29.48 -21.40 8.89
N ASP A 105 28.24 -21.10 9.24
CA ASP A 105 27.67 -21.43 10.56
C ASP A 105 27.32 -22.93 10.70
N GLU A 106 26.71 -23.54 9.68
CA GLU A 106 26.22 -24.93 9.75
C GLU A 106 27.05 -25.94 8.95
N GLY A 107 28.01 -25.48 8.14
CA GLY A 107 28.84 -26.34 7.27
C GLY A 107 28.08 -27.00 6.12
N ARG A 108 26.80 -26.66 5.90
CA ARG A 108 25.93 -27.15 4.80
C ARG A 108 25.08 -26.00 4.27
N LEU A 109 24.77 -26.03 2.97
CA LEU A 109 23.84 -25.08 2.33
C LEU A 109 22.38 -25.49 2.63
N VAL A 110 21.95 -25.42 3.89
CA VAL A 110 20.55 -25.65 4.25
C VAL A 110 19.84 -24.30 4.22
N LEU A 111 19.09 -24.04 3.15
CA LEU A 111 18.16 -22.91 3.11
C LEU A 111 16.96 -23.21 4.03
N GLU A 112 17.11 -22.97 5.33
CA GLU A 112 15.98 -23.05 6.25
C GLU A 112 15.12 -21.81 6.12
N PHE A 113 14.00 -21.93 5.39
CA PHE A 113 12.94 -20.90 5.36
C PHE A 113 12.06 -20.96 6.63
N SER A 114 12.68 -21.10 7.80
CA SER A 114 12.02 -21.32 9.09
C SER A 114 11.08 -20.16 9.44
N LEU A 115 11.52 -18.92 9.21
CA LEU A 115 10.70 -17.72 9.43
C LEU A 115 9.47 -17.68 8.50
N LEU A 116 9.58 -18.11 7.23
CA LEU A 116 8.42 -18.20 6.34
C LEU A 116 7.45 -19.30 6.78
N SER A 117 7.96 -20.47 7.15
CA SER A 117 7.14 -21.59 7.66
C SER A 117 6.38 -21.19 8.92
N TYR A 118 7.04 -20.46 9.84
CA TYR A 118 6.41 -19.88 11.02
C TYR A 118 5.36 -18.82 10.64
N ALA A 119 5.72 -17.84 9.82
CA ALA A 119 4.88 -16.69 9.52
C ALA A 119 3.62 -17.04 8.70
N PHE A 120 3.72 -18.03 7.80
CA PHE A 120 2.61 -18.54 6.96
C PHE A 120 2.02 -19.85 7.49
N GLY A 121 2.30 -20.20 8.75
CA GLY A 121 1.71 -21.37 9.38
C GLY A 121 0.18 -21.33 9.40
N LYS A 122 -0.44 -22.52 9.52
CA LYS A 122 -1.91 -22.72 9.47
C LYS A 122 -2.57 -22.17 8.20
N PHE A 123 -1.85 -22.20 7.08
CA PHE A 123 -2.35 -21.74 5.77
C PHE A 123 -3.69 -22.37 5.32
N PRO A 124 -3.99 -23.67 5.57
CA PRO A 124 -5.30 -24.23 5.22
C PRO A 124 -6.47 -23.49 5.89
N THR A 125 -6.32 -23.06 7.14
CA THR A 125 -7.32 -22.25 7.85
C THR A 125 -7.50 -20.88 7.20
N VAL A 126 -6.41 -20.26 6.73
CA VAL A 126 -6.46 -18.98 6.00
C VAL A 126 -7.29 -19.12 4.72
N VAL A 127 -7.01 -20.16 3.92
CA VAL A 127 -7.72 -20.42 2.65
C VAL A 127 -9.21 -20.70 2.91
N TRP A 128 -9.53 -21.51 3.91
CA TRP A 128 -10.92 -21.80 4.27
C TRP A 128 -11.68 -20.54 4.73
N THR A 129 -11.04 -19.72 5.56
CA THR A 129 -11.61 -18.44 6.02
C THR A 129 -11.83 -17.49 4.85
N TRP A 130 -10.86 -17.37 3.95
CA TRP A 130 -10.98 -16.54 2.75
C TRP A 130 -12.13 -17.00 1.85
N TRP A 131 -12.28 -18.30 1.61
CA TRP A 131 -13.39 -18.84 0.82
C TRP A 131 -14.75 -18.50 1.43
N ILE A 132 -14.91 -18.64 2.74
CA ILE A 132 -16.16 -18.28 3.43
C ILE A 132 -16.42 -16.77 3.34
N MET A 133 -15.40 -15.94 3.55
CA MET A 133 -15.51 -14.49 3.41
C MET A 133 -15.88 -14.09 1.98
N PHE A 134 -15.27 -14.73 0.98
CA PHE A 134 -15.55 -14.48 -0.43
C PHE A 134 -16.98 -14.89 -0.79
N LEU A 135 -17.40 -16.11 -0.45
CA LEU A 135 -18.75 -16.61 -0.76
C LEU A 135 -19.84 -15.81 -0.05
N SER A 136 -19.61 -15.42 1.21
CA SER A 136 -20.54 -14.58 1.97
C SER A 136 -20.64 -13.16 1.38
N THR A 137 -19.51 -12.53 1.05
CA THR A 137 -19.46 -11.21 0.39
C THR A 137 -20.05 -11.24 -1.01
N PHE A 138 -19.92 -12.35 -1.75
CA PHE A 138 -20.50 -12.49 -3.06
C PHE A 138 -22.03 -12.66 -3.00
N SER A 139 -22.52 -13.51 -2.09
CA SER A 139 -23.93 -13.91 -2.08
C SER A 139 -24.82 -12.93 -1.34
N VAL A 140 -24.45 -12.53 -0.12
CA VAL A 140 -25.34 -11.81 0.80
C VAL A 140 -25.61 -10.36 0.35
N PRO A 141 -24.61 -9.51 0.07
CA PRO A 141 -24.83 -8.16 -0.45
C PRO A 141 -25.65 -8.13 -1.73
N TYR A 142 -25.35 -9.03 -2.68
CA TYR A 142 -26.06 -9.09 -3.96
C TYR A 142 -27.54 -9.43 -3.75
N PHE A 143 -27.82 -10.47 -2.97
CA PHE A 143 -29.18 -10.93 -2.73
C PHE A 143 -30.00 -9.95 -1.88
N LEU A 144 -29.40 -9.34 -0.86
CA LEU A 144 -30.05 -8.28 -0.07
C LEU A 144 -30.41 -7.09 -0.95
N PHE A 145 -29.49 -6.66 -1.81
CA PHE A 145 -29.73 -5.56 -2.74
C PHE A 145 -30.82 -5.90 -3.76
N GLN A 146 -30.79 -7.10 -4.35
CA GLN A 146 -31.80 -7.55 -5.31
C GLN A 146 -33.20 -7.62 -4.70
N ARG A 147 -33.32 -8.14 -3.47
CA ARG A 147 -34.60 -8.17 -2.73
C ARG A 147 -35.09 -6.77 -2.39
N TRP A 148 -34.20 -5.89 -1.93
CA TRP A 148 -34.54 -4.50 -1.65
C TRP A 148 -35.03 -3.78 -2.91
N ALA A 149 -34.30 -3.88 -4.03
CA ALA A 149 -34.61 -3.18 -5.27
C ALA A 149 -35.95 -3.64 -5.87
N THR A 150 -36.23 -4.94 -5.84
CA THR A 150 -37.52 -5.51 -6.32
C THR A 150 -38.69 -5.18 -5.38
N GLY A 151 -38.45 -5.16 -4.06
CA GLY A 151 -39.45 -4.81 -3.06
C GLY A 151 -39.74 -3.31 -2.99
N TYR A 152 -38.79 -2.44 -3.35
CA TYR A 152 -38.93 -0.99 -3.28
C TYR A 152 -40.05 -0.47 -4.19
N SER A 153 -40.14 -0.96 -5.42
CA SER A 153 -41.18 -0.54 -6.38
C SER A 153 -42.56 -1.15 -6.09
N LYS A 154 -42.63 -2.25 -5.33
CA LYS A 154 -43.87 -3.00 -5.04
C LYS A 154 -44.47 -2.70 -3.67
N SER A 155 -43.67 -2.20 -2.73
CA SER A 155 -44.09 -2.03 -1.33
C SER A 155 -44.92 -0.76 -1.14
N SER A 156 -45.97 -0.86 -0.33
CA SER A 156 -46.77 0.28 0.14
C SER A 156 -46.00 1.20 1.10
N HIS A 157 -44.97 0.69 1.78
CA HIS A 157 -44.12 1.44 2.72
C HIS A 157 -42.63 1.29 2.36
N PRO A 158 -42.15 1.98 1.30
CA PRO A 158 -40.78 1.81 0.79
C PRO A 158 -39.71 2.24 1.79
N LEU A 159 -39.99 3.22 2.66
CA LEU A 159 -39.03 3.70 3.65
C LEU A 159 -38.71 2.64 4.71
N ILE A 160 -39.73 1.99 5.28
CA ILE A 160 -39.56 0.95 6.31
C ILE A 160 -38.80 -0.25 5.71
N ASN A 161 -39.16 -0.66 4.50
CA ASN A 161 -38.47 -1.74 3.80
C ASN A 161 -36.99 -1.39 3.52
N SER A 162 -36.71 -0.13 3.17
CA SER A 162 -35.35 0.34 2.96
C SER A 162 -34.51 0.35 4.24
N LEU A 163 -35.07 0.82 5.35
CA LEU A 163 -34.42 0.80 6.66
C LEU A 163 -34.14 -0.63 7.14
N PHE A 164 -35.09 -1.54 6.93
CA PHE A 164 -34.92 -2.95 7.29
C PHE A 164 -33.78 -3.61 6.52
N HIS A 165 -33.74 -3.47 5.18
CA HIS A 165 -32.64 -4.02 4.38
C HIS A 165 -31.31 -3.33 4.65
N GLY A 166 -31.32 -2.02 4.94
CA GLY A 166 -30.13 -1.27 5.38
C GLY A 166 -29.57 -1.79 6.70
N PHE A 167 -30.45 -2.07 7.67
CA PHE A 167 -30.07 -2.68 8.95
C PHE A 167 -29.50 -4.09 8.76
N LEU A 168 -30.15 -4.94 7.94
CA LEU A 168 -29.62 -6.27 7.62
C LEU A 168 -28.23 -6.21 6.97
N PHE A 169 -28.01 -5.27 6.06
CA PHE A 169 -26.70 -5.06 5.44
C PHE A 169 -25.65 -4.59 6.46
N MET A 170 -26.02 -3.68 7.37
CA MET A 170 -25.14 -3.24 8.45
C MET A 170 -24.76 -4.40 9.38
N VAL A 171 -25.73 -5.23 9.79
CA VAL A 171 -25.49 -6.41 10.62
C VAL A 171 -24.58 -7.40 9.91
N PHE A 172 -24.76 -7.60 8.60
CA PHE A 172 -23.85 -8.43 7.79
C PHE A 172 -22.42 -7.88 7.79
N GLN A 173 -22.24 -6.58 7.53
CA GLN A 173 -20.92 -5.94 7.50
C GLN A 173 -20.20 -6.05 8.85
N ILE A 174 -20.87 -5.73 9.95
CA ILE A 174 -20.25 -5.73 11.28
C ILE A 174 -20.09 -7.14 11.83
N GLY A 175 -21.11 -7.99 11.73
CA GLY A 175 -21.10 -9.34 12.29
C GLY A 175 -20.30 -10.31 11.44
N VAL A 176 -20.64 -10.48 10.17
CA VAL A 176 -20.04 -11.51 9.32
C VAL A 176 -18.64 -11.10 8.86
N LEU A 177 -18.47 -9.87 8.37
CA LEU A 177 -17.18 -9.40 7.86
C LEU A 177 -16.30 -8.75 8.95
N GLY A 178 -16.88 -8.05 9.93
CA GLY A 178 -16.10 -7.45 11.01
C GLY A 178 -15.67 -8.46 12.08
N PHE A 179 -16.65 -9.06 12.75
CA PHE A 179 -16.40 -9.96 13.88
C PHE A 179 -15.89 -11.33 13.44
N GLY A 180 -16.46 -11.93 12.38
CA GLY A 180 -16.10 -13.27 11.92
C GLY A 180 -14.60 -13.51 11.69
N PRO A 181 -13.93 -12.77 10.79
CA PRO A 181 -12.51 -12.98 10.49
C PRO A 181 -11.61 -12.61 11.67
N THR A 182 -11.95 -11.55 12.41
CA THR A 182 -11.24 -11.15 13.63
C THR A 182 -11.30 -12.26 14.68
N TYR A 183 -12.47 -12.87 14.88
CA TYR A 183 -12.66 -13.99 15.80
C TYR A 183 -11.82 -15.19 15.37
N VAL A 184 -11.83 -15.56 14.08
CA VAL A 184 -11.02 -16.68 13.57
C VAL A 184 -9.53 -16.43 13.83
N VAL A 185 -9.03 -15.23 13.52
CA VAL A 185 -7.63 -14.86 13.72
C VAL A 185 -7.19 -14.99 15.18
N LEU A 186 -8.04 -14.54 16.12
CA LEU A 186 -7.74 -14.55 17.55
C LEU A 186 -7.95 -15.93 18.19
N ALA A 187 -9.05 -16.62 17.87
CA ALA A 187 -9.40 -17.92 18.46
C ALA A 187 -8.47 -19.04 17.98
N TYR A 188 -8.17 -19.10 16.68
CA TYR A 188 -7.28 -20.13 16.11
C TYR A 188 -5.79 -19.78 16.26
N THR A 189 -5.46 -18.68 16.93
CA THR A 189 -4.07 -18.22 17.19
C THR A 189 -3.19 -18.34 15.94
N LEU A 190 -3.61 -17.68 14.86
CA LEU A 190 -2.86 -17.69 13.59
C LEU A 190 -1.51 -16.96 13.72
N PRO A 191 -0.49 -17.30 12.94
CA PRO A 191 0.75 -16.53 12.88
C PRO A 191 0.57 -15.15 12.21
N PRO A 192 1.47 -14.18 12.45
CA PRO A 192 1.23 -12.78 12.09
C PRO A 192 1.00 -12.55 10.58
N ALA A 193 1.81 -13.13 9.69
CA ALA A 193 1.63 -12.92 8.25
C ALA A 193 0.34 -13.57 7.71
N SER A 194 0.00 -14.77 8.18
CA SER A 194 -1.30 -15.42 7.93
C SER A 194 -2.49 -14.54 8.35
N ARG A 195 -2.39 -13.81 9.48
CA ARG A 195 -3.42 -12.86 9.92
C ARG A 195 -3.53 -11.66 8.98
N PHE A 196 -2.41 -11.10 8.52
CA PHE A 196 -2.41 -9.98 7.58
C PHE A 196 -3.19 -10.30 6.31
N ILE A 197 -3.05 -11.50 5.76
CA ILE A 197 -3.81 -11.92 4.56
C ILE A 197 -5.32 -11.80 4.82
N ILE A 198 -5.81 -12.38 5.92
CA ILE A 198 -7.24 -12.39 6.25
C ILE A 198 -7.76 -10.98 6.50
N ILE A 199 -7.07 -10.19 7.31
CA ILE A 199 -7.54 -8.85 7.72
C ILE A 199 -7.47 -7.84 6.56
N LEU A 200 -6.46 -7.92 5.70
CA LEU A 200 -6.40 -7.06 4.50
C LEU A 200 -7.50 -7.44 3.51
N GLU A 201 -7.76 -8.73 3.29
CA GLU A 201 -8.86 -9.20 2.44
C GLU A 201 -10.23 -8.85 3.04
N GLN A 202 -10.37 -8.90 4.36
CA GLN A 202 -11.57 -8.44 5.06
C GLN A 202 -11.84 -6.97 4.77
N ILE A 203 -10.85 -6.10 4.97
CA ILE A 203 -10.99 -4.66 4.72
C ILE A 203 -11.38 -4.42 3.25
N ARG A 204 -10.72 -5.14 2.33
CA ARG A 204 -11.04 -5.08 0.89
C ARG A 204 -12.50 -5.46 0.60
N PHE A 205 -13.00 -6.55 1.17
CA PHE A 205 -14.37 -7.01 0.98
C PHE A 205 -15.40 -6.05 1.57
N VAL A 206 -15.15 -5.51 2.76
CA VAL A 206 -16.02 -4.48 3.40
C VAL A 206 -16.11 -3.25 2.50
N MET A 207 -14.97 -2.73 2.02
CA MET A 207 -14.93 -1.56 1.13
C MET A 207 -15.67 -1.82 -0.19
N LYS A 208 -15.49 -2.99 -0.81
CA LYS A 208 -16.17 -3.35 -2.05
C LYS A 208 -17.67 -3.53 -1.88
N ALA A 209 -18.09 -4.23 -0.84
CA ALA A 209 -19.51 -4.43 -0.57
C ALA A 209 -20.22 -3.09 -0.25
N HIS A 210 -19.57 -2.18 0.48
CA HIS A 210 -20.08 -0.82 0.69
C HIS A 210 -20.19 -0.04 -0.62
N SER A 211 -19.15 -0.06 -1.47
CA SER A 211 -19.16 0.62 -2.77
C SER A 211 -20.29 0.10 -3.67
N PHE A 212 -20.50 -1.21 -3.72
CA PHE A 212 -21.55 -1.83 -4.52
C PHE A 212 -22.95 -1.32 -4.11
N VAL A 213 -23.27 -1.33 -2.83
CA VAL A 213 -24.58 -0.85 -2.34
C VAL A 213 -24.71 0.65 -2.61
N ARG A 214 -23.69 1.43 -2.25
CA ARG A 214 -23.73 2.89 -2.34
C ARG A 214 -23.87 3.42 -3.77
N GLU A 215 -23.27 2.78 -4.76
CA GLU A 215 -23.39 3.17 -6.18
C GLU A 215 -24.72 2.80 -6.80
N ASN A 216 -25.35 1.71 -6.36
CA ASN A 216 -26.57 1.19 -6.97
C ASN A 216 -27.85 1.72 -6.32
N VAL A 217 -27.82 2.09 -5.03
CA VAL A 217 -28.98 2.67 -4.33
C VAL A 217 -29.52 3.93 -5.04
N PRO A 218 -28.71 4.95 -5.38
CA PRO A 218 -29.20 6.15 -6.07
C PRO A 218 -29.83 5.84 -7.44
N ARG A 219 -29.34 4.82 -8.16
CA ARG A 219 -29.88 4.44 -9.47
C ARG A 219 -31.30 3.91 -9.34
N VAL A 220 -31.53 2.99 -8.40
CA VAL A 220 -32.87 2.45 -8.11
C VAL A 220 -33.81 3.56 -7.63
N LEU A 221 -33.34 4.47 -6.76
CA LEU A 221 -34.14 5.59 -6.28
C LEU A 221 -34.54 6.57 -7.40
N ASN A 222 -33.63 6.88 -8.32
CA ASN A 222 -33.92 7.77 -9.44
C ASN A 222 -34.86 7.10 -10.46
N SER A 223 -34.63 5.83 -10.81
CA SER A 223 -35.54 5.07 -11.68
C SER A 223 -36.95 4.93 -11.08
N ALA A 224 -37.06 4.75 -9.76
CA ALA A 224 -38.35 4.73 -9.08
C ALA A 224 -39.06 6.10 -9.11
N LYS A 225 -38.31 7.21 -9.03
CA LYS A 225 -38.87 8.56 -9.21
C LYS A 225 -39.37 8.80 -10.65
N GLU A 226 -38.63 8.29 -11.63
CA GLU A 226 -38.99 8.37 -13.05
C GLU A 226 -40.10 7.38 -13.45
N LYS A 227 -40.56 6.53 -12.52
CA LYS A 227 -41.57 5.47 -12.75
C LYS A 227 -41.20 4.57 -13.94
N SER A 228 -39.91 4.33 -14.18
CA SER A 228 -39.48 3.42 -15.22
C SER A 228 -39.90 1.98 -14.89
N SER A 229 -40.34 1.22 -15.90
CA SER A 229 -40.77 -0.17 -15.72
C SER A 229 -39.61 -1.13 -15.41
N THR A 230 -38.39 -0.75 -15.79
CA THR A 230 -37.17 -1.56 -15.59
C THR A 230 -36.35 -1.02 -14.42
N VAL A 231 -36.22 -1.83 -13.36
CA VAL A 231 -35.32 -1.54 -12.23
C VAL A 231 -33.88 -1.85 -12.65
N PRO A 232 -32.94 -0.90 -12.58
CA PRO A 232 -31.55 -1.12 -12.99
C PRO A 232 -30.81 -1.94 -11.92
N ILE A 233 -30.95 -3.27 -11.98
CA ILE A 233 -30.25 -4.21 -11.10
C ILE A 233 -29.01 -4.73 -11.85
N PRO A 234 -27.81 -4.67 -11.24
CA PRO A 234 -26.61 -5.19 -11.85
C PRO A 234 -26.66 -6.72 -11.97
N THR A 235 -26.01 -7.24 -13.00
CA THR A 235 -25.89 -8.69 -13.20
C THR A 235 -24.89 -9.30 -12.22
N VAL A 236 -25.08 -10.58 -11.87
CA VAL A 236 -24.16 -11.33 -11.01
C VAL A 236 -22.73 -11.31 -11.56
N ASN A 237 -22.57 -11.44 -12.89
CA ASN A 237 -21.27 -11.46 -13.55
C ASN A 237 -20.51 -10.13 -13.40
N GLN A 238 -21.20 -8.99 -13.47
CA GLN A 238 -20.59 -7.68 -13.24
C GLN A 238 -20.11 -7.53 -11.80
N TYR A 239 -20.91 -7.98 -10.83
CA TYR A 239 -20.52 -7.95 -9.43
C TYR A 239 -19.34 -8.88 -9.14
N LEU A 240 -19.36 -10.11 -9.66
CA LEU A 240 -18.26 -11.06 -9.53
C LEU A 240 -16.96 -10.51 -10.13
N TYR A 241 -17.04 -9.90 -11.33
CA TYR A 241 -15.90 -9.23 -11.96
C TYR A 241 -15.36 -8.10 -11.07
N PHE A 242 -16.25 -7.27 -10.51
CA PHE A 242 -15.86 -6.19 -9.61
C PHE A 242 -15.15 -6.71 -8.35
N LEU A 243 -15.56 -7.84 -7.77
CA LEU A 243 -14.91 -8.39 -6.59
C LEU A 243 -13.43 -8.71 -6.83
N PHE A 244 -13.04 -9.10 -8.04
CA PHE A 244 -11.64 -9.33 -8.41
C PHE A 244 -10.94 -8.12 -9.05
N ALA A 245 -11.69 -7.15 -9.60
CA ALA A 245 -11.11 -5.99 -10.26
C ALA A 245 -10.19 -5.18 -9.31
N PRO A 246 -9.05 -4.63 -9.79
CA PRO A 246 -8.11 -3.86 -9.00
C PRO A 246 -8.60 -2.41 -8.75
N THR A 247 -9.87 -2.25 -8.40
CA THR A 247 -10.50 -0.99 -8.03
C THR A 247 -11.52 -1.21 -6.93
N LEU A 248 -11.79 -0.15 -6.15
CA LEU A 248 -12.76 -0.17 -5.06
C LEU A 248 -14.03 0.63 -5.39
N ILE A 249 -14.12 1.22 -6.58
CA ILE A 249 -15.31 1.97 -7.04
C ILE A 249 -16.12 1.11 -8.01
N TYR A 250 -17.36 0.80 -7.67
CA TYR A 250 -18.25 -0.02 -8.49
C TYR A 250 -18.80 0.73 -9.72
N ARG A 251 -18.70 0.11 -10.90
CA ARG A 251 -19.31 0.53 -12.17
C ARG A 251 -19.78 -0.70 -12.94
N ASP A 252 -20.82 -0.55 -13.76
CA ASP A 252 -21.37 -1.66 -14.55
C ASP A 252 -20.48 -2.05 -15.73
N SER A 253 -19.72 -1.07 -16.24
CA SER A 253 -18.78 -1.24 -17.33
C SER A 253 -17.47 -0.52 -17.00
N TYR A 254 -16.36 -1.24 -17.16
CA TYR A 254 -15.02 -0.70 -17.07
C TYR A 254 -14.36 -0.68 -18.45
N PRO A 255 -13.41 0.23 -18.73
CA PRO A 255 -12.57 0.13 -19.91
C PRO A 255 -11.84 -1.22 -19.91
N ARG A 256 -11.89 -1.95 -21.02
CA ARG A 256 -11.29 -3.28 -21.15
C ARG A 256 -10.19 -3.32 -22.20
N ASN A 257 -9.14 -4.08 -21.92
CA ASN A 257 -8.09 -4.34 -22.90
C ASN A 257 -8.58 -5.37 -23.95
N PRO A 258 -8.12 -5.28 -25.21
CA PRO A 258 -8.56 -6.17 -26.28
C PRO A 258 -8.11 -7.62 -26.04
N THR A 259 -6.88 -7.83 -25.59
CA THR A 259 -6.26 -9.14 -25.35
C THR A 259 -5.61 -9.21 -23.97
N VAL A 260 -5.28 -10.43 -23.51
CA VAL A 260 -4.51 -10.69 -22.28
C VAL A 260 -3.11 -11.11 -22.68
N ARG A 261 -2.09 -10.40 -22.19
CA ARG A 261 -0.68 -10.74 -22.40
C ARG A 261 -0.17 -11.62 -21.27
N TRP A 262 -0.29 -12.94 -21.41
CA TRP A 262 0.11 -13.91 -20.38
C TRP A 262 1.60 -13.83 -20.00
N GLY A 263 2.49 -13.52 -20.94
CA GLY A 263 3.91 -13.30 -20.63
C GLY A 263 4.14 -12.13 -19.67
N TYR A 264 3.39 -11.03 -19.84
CA TYR A 264 3.43 -9.90 -18.92
C TYR A 264 2.87 -10.29 -17.53
N VAL A 265 1.75 -11.04 -17.49
CA VAL A 265 1.18 -11.54 -16.23
C VAL A 265 2.18 -12.43 -15.47
N ALA A 266 2.79 -13.39 -16.17
CA ALA A 266 3.78 -14.30 -15.58
C ALA A 266 5.01 -13.54 -15.05
N MET A 267 5.51 -12.56 -15.81
CA MET A 267 6.62 -11.71 -15.38
C MET A 267 6.25 -10.90 -14.14
N GLN A 268 5.07 -10.29 -14.10
CA GLN A 268 4.63 -9.51 -12.94
C GLN A 268 4.45 -10.39 -11.69
N PHE A 269 3.91 -11.61 -11.79
CA PHE A 269 3.85 -12.53 -10.65
C PHE A 269 5.24 -13.01 -10.21
N ALA A 270 6.17 -13.24 -11.14
CA ALA A 270 7.55 -13.56 -10.81
C ALA A 270 8.24 -12.40 -10.07
N GLN A 271 7.97 -11.15 -10.45
CA GLN A 271 8.46 -9.97 -9.74
C GLN A 271 7.85 -9.87 -8.33
N VAL A 272 6.55 -10.11 -8.15
CA VAL A 272 5.92 -10.17 -6.82
C VAL A 272 6.60 -11.22 -5.94
N PHE A 273 6.82 -12.42 -6.49
CA PHE A 273 7.51 -13.50 -5.78
C PHE A 273 8.95 -13.09 -5.39
N GLY A 274 9.71 -12.52 -6.32
CA GLY A 274 11.06 -12.00 -6.04
C GLY A 274 11.07 -10.92 -4.95
N CYS A 275 10.15 -9.95 -5.00
CA CYS A 275 10.01 -8.91 -3.99
C CYS A 275 9.61 -9.48 -2.62
N PHE A 276 8.78 -10.53 -2.58
CA PHE A 276 8.42 -11.22 -1.35
C PHE A 276 9.65 -11.85 -0.67
N PHE A 277 10.51 -12.54 -1.43
CA PHE A 277 11.78 -13.04 -0.90
C PHE A 277 12.73 -11.92 -0.51
N TYR A 278 12.72 -10.80 -1.24
CA TYR A 278 13.52 -9.63 -0.85
C TYR A 278 13.11 -9.12 0.54
N VAL A 279 11.82 -8.92 0.79
CA VAL A 279 11.33 -8.51 2.11
C VAL A 279 11.73 -9.53 3.18
N TYR A 280 11.65 -10.83 2.89
CA TYR A 280 12.14 -11.88 3.79
C TYR A 280 13.64 -11.71 4.15
N TYR A 281 14.52 -11.53 3.16
CA TYR A 281 15.94 -11.34 3.41
C TYR A 281 16.25 -10.04 4.17
N ILE A 282 15.46 -8.97 3.97
CA ILE A 282 15.57 -7.76 4.78
C ILE A 282 15.25 -8.05 6.26
N PHE A 283 14.20 -8.83 6.54
CA PHE A 283 13.87 -9.21 7.91
C PHE A 283 14.97 -10.06 8.56
N GLU A 284 15.51 -11.05 7.86
CA GLU A 284 16.57 -11.91 8.39
C GLU A 284 17.90 -11.15 8.56
N ARG A 285 18.37 -10.42 7.55
CA ARG A 285 19.72 -9.82 7.58
C ARG A 285 19.78 -8.45 8.24
N LEU A 286 18.73 -7.64 8.15
CA LEU A 286 18.73 -6.29 8.72
C LEU A 286 17.97 -6.22 10.05
N CYS A 287 16.78 -6.81 10.14
CA CYS A 287 15.95 -6.69 11.35
C CYS A 287 16.34 -7.69 12.46
N ALA A 288 16.62 -8.95 12.13
CA ALA A 288 16.92 -9.98 13.13
C ALA A 288 18.12 -9.64 14.04
N PRO A 289 19.29 -9.21 13.53
CA PRO A 289 20.42 -8.86 14.41
C PRO A 289 20.14 -7.64 15.28
N LEU A 290 19.35 -6.68 14.77
CA LEU A 290 18.96 -5.50 15.53
C LEU A 290 18.07 -5.86 16.71
N PHE A 291 17.03 -6.69 16.52
CA PHE A 291 16.03 -6.91 17.57
C PHE A 291 16.23 -8.18 18.41
N ARG A 292 16.86 -9.23 17.89
CA ARG A 292 17.11 -10.47 18.67
C ARG A 292 18.20 -10.26 19.73
N ASN A 293 19.14 -9.34 19.52
CA ASN A 293 20.29 -9.10 20.40
C ASN A 293 20.08 -8.01 21.47
N ILE A 294 18.97 -7.27 21.45
CA ILE A 294 18.66 -6.19 22.43
C ILE A 294 18.49 -6.72 23.87
N LYS A 295 18.51 -8.05 24.07
CA LYS A 295 18.39 -8.69 25.38
C LYS A 295 19.44 -8.24 26.39
N GLN A 296 20.59 -7.71 25.96
CA GLN A 296 21.77 -7.46 26.80
C GLN A 296 21.92 -6.03 27.31
N GLU A 297 21.18 -5.05 26.75
CA GLU A 297 21.41 -3.63 27.04
C GLU A 297 20.22 -3.00 27.80
N PRO A 298 20.44 -2.23 28.87
CA PRO A 298 19.37 -1.52 29.55
C PRO A 298 18.73 -0.47 28.63
N PHE A 299 17.44 -0.18 28.85
CA PHE A 299 16.68 0.80 28.09
C PHE A 299 17.24 2.22 28.30
N SER A 300 18.20 2.62 27.46
CA SER A 300 18.78 3.96 27.41
C SER A 300 18.23 4.73 26.21
N ALA A 301 17.98 6.03 26.37
CA ALA A 301 17.56 6.90 25.28
C ALA A 301 18.53 6.87 24.09
N ARG A 302 19.83 6.68 24.36
CA ARG A 302 20.85 6.53 23.31
C ARG A 302 20.62 5.28 22.46
N VAL A 303 20.34 4.14 23.10
CA VAL A 303 20.08 2.86 22.41
C VAL A 303 18.81 2.95 21.59
N LEU A 304 17.76 3.60 22.12
CA LEU A 304 16.51 3.82 21.38
C LEU A 304 16.74 4.64 20.10
N VAL A 305 17.47 5.75 20.22
CA VAL A 305 17.77 6.61 19.06
C VAL A 305 18.58 5.84 18.02
N LEU A 306 19.63 5.11 18.43
CA LEU A 306 20.43 4.27 17.52
C LEU A 306 19.58 3.19 16.84
N CYS A 307 18.67 2.55 17.58
CA CYS A 307 17.77 1.54 17.03
C CYS A 307 16.81 2.13 15.97
N VAL A 308 16.26 3.32 16.23
CA VAL A 308 15.43 4.04 15.25
C VAL A 308 16.24 4.36 13.99
N PHE A 309 17.44 4.94 14.12
CA PHE A 309 18.28 5.29 12.97
C PHE A 309 18.68 4.06 12.14
N ASN A 310 19.08 2.97 12.80
CA ASN A 310 19.42 1.71 12.12
C ASN A 310 18.20 1.05 11.47
N SER A 311 16.99 1.33 11.97
CA SER A 311 15.72 0.84 11.40
C SER A 311 15.22 1.66 10.21
N ILE A 312 15.76 2.86 9.95
CA ILE A 312 15.33 3.69 8.81
C ILE A 312 15.63 2.99 7.48
N LEU A 313 16.84 2.46 7.30
CA LEU A 313 17.24 1.78 6.06
C LEU A 313 16.34 0.57 5.73
N PRO A 314 16.16 -0.44 6.62
CA PRO A 314 15.26 -1.55 6.35
C PRO A 314 13.81 -1.08 6.17
N GLY A 315 13.38 -0.08 6.95
CA GLY A 315 12.06 0.52 6.79
C GLY A 315 11.85 1.05 5.36
N VAL A 316 12.72 1.92 4.88
CA VAL A 316 12.61 2.54 3.55
C VAL A 316 12.65 1.50 2.43
N LEU A 317 13.52 0.48 2.55
CA LEU A 317 13.54 -0.63 1.60
C LEU A 317 12.22 -1.42 1.60
N ILE A 318 11.67 -1.74 2.77
CA ILE A 318 10.36 -2.40 2.89
C ILE A 318 9.25 -1.53 2.29
N LEU A 319 9.27 -0.22 2.51
CA LEU A 319 8.29 0.72 1.95
C LEU A 319 8.30 0.68 0.42
N PHE A 320 9.49 0.82 -0.20
CA PHE A 320 9.63 0.80 -1.65
C PHE A 320 9.27 -0.56 -2.26
N LEU A 321 9.74 -1.65 -1.66
CA LEU A 321 9.45 -3.00 -2.14
C LEU A 321 7.97 -3.35 -2.00
N THR A 322 7.33 -2.98 -0.90
CA THR A 322 5.89 -3.22 -0.71
C THR A 322 5.07 -2.39 -1.68
N PHE A 323 5.45 -1.13 -1.92
CA PHE A 323 4.83 -0.29 -2.94
C PHE A 323 4.93 -0.92 -4.33
N PHE A 324 6.14 -1.31 -4.74
CA PHE A 324 6.38 -1.91 -6.05
C PHE A 324 5.67 -3.27 -6.20
N ALA A 325 5.84 -4.17 -5.23
CA ALA A 325 5.25 -5.50 -5.29
C ALA A 325 3.72 -5.47 -5.29
N PHE A 326 3.11 -4.70 -4.39
CA PHE A 326 1.66 -4.69 -4.25
C PHE A 326 0.97 -3.72 -5.22
N LEU A 327 1.30 -2.42 -5.17
CA LEU A 327 0.57 -1.41 -5.96
C LEU A 327 0.89 -1.47 -7.45
N HIS A 328 2.12 -1.86 -7.82
CA HIS A 328 2.51 -1.98 -9.21
C HIS A 328 2.33 -3.42 -9.72
N CYS A 329 3.17 -4.37 -9.29
CA CYS A 329 3.20 -5.70 -9.90
C CYS A 329 1.91 -6.50 -9.67
N TRP A 330 1.44 -6.63 -8.42
CA TRP A 330 0.25 -7.41 -8.09
C TRP A 330 -1.02 -6.83 -8.71
N LEU A 331 -1.28 -5.53 -8.54
CA LEU A 331 -2.46 -4.90 -9.16
C LEU A 331 -2.41 -4.94 -10.68
N ASN A 332 -1.25 -4.77 -11.32
CA ASN A 332 -1.12 -4.91 -12.78
C ASN A 332 -1.28 -6.35 -13.26
N ALA A 333 -0.80 -7.34 -12.52
CA ALA A 333 -1.01 -8.76 -12.85
C ALA A 333 -2.50 -9.08 -12.87
N PHE A 334 -3.25 -8.67 -11.84
CA PHE A 334 -4.71 -8.82 -11.80
C PHE A 334 -5.42 -7.96 -12.86
N ALA A 335 -4.94 -6.73 -13.12
CA ALA A 335 -5.51 -5.87 -14.15
C ALA A 335 -5.41 -6.48 -15.54
N GLU A 336 -4.23 -6.98 -15.91
CA GLU A 336 -4.00 -7.62 -17.21
C GLU A 336 -4.81 -8.92 -17.31
N MET A 337 -4.79 -9.77 -16.28
CA MET A 337 -5.53 -11.04 -16.25
C MET A 337 -7.05 -10.83 -16.40
N LEU A 338 -7.62 -9.82 -15.75
CA LEU A 338 -9.04 -9.49 -15.84
C LEU A 338 -9.41 -8.64 -17.07
N ARG A 339 -8.42 -8.21 -17.87
CA ARG A 339 -8.58 -7.25 -18.98
C ARG A 339 -9.09 -5.88 -18.51
N PHE A 340 -8.69 -5.43 -17.33
CA PHE A 340 -9.00 -4.09 -16.81
C PHE A 340 -8.06 -3.02 -17.38
N GLY A 341 -8.63 -1.95 -17.95
CA GLY A 341 -7.91 -0.94 -18.73
C GLY A 341 -7.40 0.29 -17.97
N ASP A 342 -7.99 0.66 -16.83
CA ASP A 342 -7.54 1.83 -16.05
C ASP A 342 -6.46 1.45 -15.04
N ARG A 343 -5.19 1.50 -15.42
CA ARG A 343 -4.07 1.04 -14.56
C ARG A 343 -3.40 2.15 -13.76
N MET A 344 -4.09 3.26 -13.50
CA MET A 344 -3.58 4.30 -12.60
C MET A 344 -3.97 3.99 -11.14
N PHE A 345 -3.21 3.09 -10.53
CA PHE A 345 -3.35 2.76 -9.10
C PHE A 345 -2.61 3.74 -8.19
N TYR A 346 -1.65 4.47 -8.74
CA TYR A 346 -0.83 5.49 -8.09
C TYR A 346 -0.39 6.53 -9.15
N LYS A 347 0.11 7.67 -8.68
CA LYS A 347 0.74 8.73 -9.48
C LYS A 347 2.18 8.94 -9.01
N ASP A 348 2.83 10.00 -9.47
CA ASP A 348 4.19 10.42 -9.12
C ASP A 348 4.31 10.95 -7.68
N TRP A 349 3.97 10.12 -6.71
CA TRP A 349 3.94 10.50 -5.29
C TRP A 349 5.31 10.94 -4.76
N TRP A 350 6.40 10.45 -5.34
CA TRP A 350 7.79 10.82 -5.01
C TRP A 350 8.11 12.29 -5.33
N ASN A 351 7.37 12.92 -6.24
CA ASN A 351 7.51 14.34 -6.59
C ASN A 351 6.64 15.26 -5.70
N SER A 352 5.93 14.72 -4.71
CA SER A 352 4.99 15.49 -3.90
C SER A 352 5.69 16.50 -3.00
N THR A 353 5.33 17.78 -3.15
CA THR A 353 5.80 18.86 -2.27
C THR A 353 4.91 19.07 -1.05
N SER A 354 3.72 18.47 -1.01
CA SER A 354 2.78 18.54 0.12
C SER A 354 2.31 17.15 0.54
N TYR A 355 2.01 17.00 1.84
CA TYR A 355 1.42 15.77 2.36
C TYR A 355 0.02 15.51 1.79
N SER A 356 -0.72 16.57 1.47
CA SER A 356 -2.01 16.44 0.80
C SER A 356 -1.87 15.79 -0.57
N ASN A 357 -0.87 16.19 -1.36
CA ASN A 357 -0.59 15.58 -2.65
C ASN A 357 -0.10 14.14 -2.49
N TYR A 358 0.76 13.87 -1.52
CA TYR A 358 1.25 12.52 -1.21
C TYR A 358 0.09 11.54 -0.95
N TYR A 359 -0.85 11.88 -0.06
CA TYR A 359 -2.00 11.02 0.24
C TYR A 359 -2.93 10.76 -0.96
N ARG A 360 -3.04 11.73 -1.88
CA ARG A 360 -3.85 11.62 -3.10
C ARG A 360 -3.18 10.77 -4.18
N THR A 361 -1.87 10.63 -4.15
CA THR A 361 -1.07 10.07 -5.25
C THR A 361 -0.45 8.71 -4.92
N TRP A 362 -0.22 8.41 -3.64
CA TRP A 362 0.39 7.15 -3.19
C TRP A 362 -0.45 5.91 -3.54
N ASN A 363 -1.69 5.85 -3.06
CA ASN A 363 -2.62 4.76 -3.31
C ASN A 363 -3.97 5.34 -3.76
N VAL A 364 -4.08 5.59 -5.06
CA VAL A 364 -5.26 6.21 -5.68
C VAL A 364 -6.50 5.32 -5.48
N VAL A 365 -6.35 4.00 -5.43
CA VAL A 365 -7.48 3.07 -5.27
C VAL A 365 -8.18 3.26 -3.92
N VAL A 366 -7.43 3.30 -2.82
CA VAL A 366 -7.97 3.54 -1.47
C VAL A 366 -8.36 5.00 -1.28
N HIS A 367 -7.54 5.93 -1.79
CA HIS A 367 -7.83 7.35 -1.73
C HIS A 367 -9.18 7.68 -2.41
N ASP A 368 -9.44 7.16 -3.60
CA ASP A 368 -10.68 7.41 -4.32
C ASP A 368 -11.89 6.87 -3.54
N TRP A 369 -11.78 5.68 -2.95
CA TRP A 369 -12.85 5.13 -2.11
C TRP A 369 -13.16 6.04 -0.92
N LEU A 370 -12.11 6.47 -0.18
CA LEU A 370 -12.26 7.38 0.95
C LEU A 370 -12.81 8.74 0.50
N TYR A 371 -12.37 9.26 -0.64
CA TYR A 371 -12.83 10.54 -1.16
C TYR A 371 -14.30 10.50 -1.59
N TYR A 372 -14.70 9.50 -2.38
CA TYR A 372 -16.05 9.44 -2.93
C TYR A 372 -17.10 8.96 -1.92
N TYR A 373 -16.76 8.02 -1.03
CA TYR A 373 -17.74 7.41 -0.13
C TYR A 373 -17.63 7.85 1.33
N ALA A 374 -16.47 8.31 1.79
CA ALA A 374 -16.36 8.88 3.13
C ALA A 374 -16.42 10.42 3.09
N TYR A 375 -15.48 11.08 2.39
CA TYR A 375 -15.37 12.54 2.39
C TYR A 375 -16.61 13.22 1.79
N LYS A 376 -17.00 12.86 0.56
CA LYS A 376 -18.14 13.49 -0.12
C LYS A 376 -19.47 13.22 0.57
N ASP A 377 -19.67 12.00 1.07
CA ASP A 377 -20.92 11.63 1.75
C ASP A 377 -21.03 12.30 3.11
N PHE A 378 -19.93 12.37 3.87
CA PHE A 378 -19.87 13.12 5.12
C PHE A 378 -20.15 14.61 4.87
N LEU A 379 -19.55 15.20 3.84
CA LEU A 379 -19.84 16.58 3.46
C LEU A 379 -21.30 16.78 3.05
N TRP A 380 -21.88 15.84 2.32
CA TRP A 380 -23.28 15.90 1.93
C TRP A 380 -24.20 15.80 3.15
N PHE A 381 -23.90 14.91 4.09
CA PHE A 381 -24.65 14.73 5.33
C PHE A 381 -24.62 15.97 6.23
N PHE A 382 -23.49 16.69 6.29
CA PHE A 382 -23.32 17.92 7.08
C PHE A 382 -23.46 19.22 6.26
N SER A 383 -24.23 19.20 5.16
CA SER A 383 -24.58 20.39 4.34
C SER A 383 -23.38 21.21 3.85
N LYS A 384 -22.25 20.54 3.54
CA LYS A 384 -21.01 21.09 2.96
C LYS A 384 -20.30 22.17 3.79
N ARG A 385 -20.75 22.46 5.02
CA ARG A 385 -20.22 23.55 5.85
C ARG A 385 -18.88 23.23 6.51
N PHE A 386 -18.64 21.97 6.86
CA PHE A 386 -17.50 21.56 7.70
C PHE A 386 -16.41 20.80 6.92
N LYS A 387 -15.67 21.49 6.04
CA LYS A 387 -14.59 20.88 5.24
C LYS A 387 -13.44 20.32 6.09
N SER A 388 -13.00 21.05 7.11
CA SER A 388 -11.93 20.60 8.00
C SER A 388 -12.33 19.39 8.84
N ALA A 389 -13.57 19.37 9.35
CA ALA A 389 -14.08 18.22 10.09
C ALA A 389 -14.22 16.98 9.19
N ALA A 390 -14.64 17.15 7.93
CA ALA A 390 -14.70 16.06 6.97
C ALA A 390 -13.31 15.47 6.66
N MET A 391 -12.29 16.33 6.49
CA MET A 391 -10.91 15.85 6.31
C MET A 391 -10.41 15.11 7.56
N LEU A 392 -10.64 15.67 8.75
CA LEU A 392 -10.27 15.05 10.02
C LEU A 392 -10.95 13.69 10.22
N ALA A 393 -12.24 13.60 9.94
CA ALA A 393 -13.01 12.36 10.06
C ALA A 393 -12.45 11.26 9.13
N VAL A 394 -12.15 11.59 7.88
CA VAL A 394 -11.60 10.63 6.92
C VAL A 394 -10.19 10.17 7.31
N PHE A 395 -9.34 11.08 7.79
CA PHE A 395 -8.03 10.70 8.32
C PHE A 395 -8.13 9.86 9.60
N ALA A 396 -9.03 10.19 10.52
CA ALA A 396 -9.26 9.40 11.71
C ALA A 396 -9.75 7.98 11.36
N VAL A 397 -10.71 7.85 10.43
CA VAL A 397 -11.17 6.54 9.94
C VAL A 397 -10.01 5.75 9.32
N SER A 398 -9.20 6.39 8.47
CA SER A 398 -8.02 5.74 7.88
C SER A 398 -7.03 5.28 8.96
N ALA A 399 -6.67 6.15 9.91
CA ALA A 399 -5.73 5.83 10.98
C ALA A 399 -6.23 4.70 11.88
N VAL A 400 -7.52 4.69 12.24
CA VAL A 400 -8.13 3.61 13.02
C VAL A 400 -8.11 2.28 12.27
N VAL A 401 -8.38 2.27 10.95
CA VAL A 401 -8.33 1.04 10.15
C VAL A 401 -6.90 0.50 10.03
N HIS A 402 -5.91 1.36 9.86
CA HIS A 402 -4.51 0.93 9.85
C HIS A 402 -4.07 0.38 11.23
N GLU A 403 -4.45 1.04 12.31
CA GLU A 403 -4.17 0.56 13.67
C GLU A 403 -4.89 -0.76 13.95
N TYR A 404 -6.15 -0.90 13.50
CA TYR A 404 -6.90 -2.16 13.57
C TYR A 404 -6.16 -3.29 12.85
N ALA A 405 -5.68 -3.04 11.62
CA ALA A 405 -4.94 -4.03 10.86
C ALA A 405 -3.67 -4.48 11.61
N LEU A 406 -2.88 -3.53 12.14
CA LEU A 406 -1.68 -3.87 12.91
C LEU A 406 -2.02 -4.57 14.24
N ALA A 407 -3.01 -4.07 14.98
CA ALA A 407 -3.35 -4.58 16.30
C ALA A 407 -3.85 -6.02 16.27
N VAL A 408 -4.70 -6.36 15.30
CA VAL A 408 -5.21 -7.73 15.14
C VAL A 408 -4.11 -8.67 14.66
N CYS A 409 -3.27 -8.24 13.72
CA CYS A 409 -2.19 -9.09 13.20
C CYS A 409 -1.10 -9.35 14.23
N LEU A 410 -0.74 -8.34 15.02
CA LEU A 410 0.30 -8.44 16.06
C LEU A 410 -0.23 -8.88 17.43
N SER A 411 -1.56 -8.99 17.62
CA SER A 411 -2.21 -9.33 18.89
C SER A 411 -1.90 -8.40 20.08
N PHE A 412 -1.54 -7.15 19.81
CA PHE A 412 -1.40 -6.12 20.85
C PHE A 412 -1.82 -4.77 20.33
N PHE A 413 -2.23 -3.87 21.23
CA PHE A 413 -2.63 -2.53 20.87
C PHE A 413 -1.56 -1.53 21.30
N TYR A 414 -0.79 -1.03 20.34
CA TYR A 414 0.25 -0.04 20.57
C TYR A 414 0.12 1.08 19.53
N PRO A 415 -0.68 2.13 19.82
CA PRO A 415 -1.21 3.07 18.83
C PRO A 415 -0.21 4.13 18.34
N VAL A 416 1.04 3.73 18.11
CA VAL A 416 2.10 4.61 17.59
C VAL A 416 1.75 5.05 16.18
N LEU A 417 1.23 4.14 15.34
CA LEU A 417 0.83 4.48 13.98
C LEU A 417 -0.31 5.51 13.98
N PHE A 418 -1.34 5.28 14.80
CA PHE A 418 -2.43 6.24 14.98
C PHE A 418 -1.93 7.63 15.39
N VAL A 419 -1.07 7.73 16.40
CA VAL A 419 -0.52 9.01 16.86
C VAL A 419 0.35 9.65 15.79
N LEU A 420 1.18 8.86 15.08
CA LEU A 420 2.03 9.37 14.01
C LEU A 420 1.20 9.97 12.87
N PHE A 421 0.17 9.26 12.40
CA PHE A 421 -0.73 9.75 11.36
C PHE A 421 -1.54 10.97 11.80
N MET A 422 -2.11 10.95 13.00
CA MET A 422 -2.98 12.04 13.48
C MET A 422 -2.18 13.29 13.82
N PHE A 423 -1.03 13.16 14.47
CA PHE A 423 -0.22 14.31 14.86
C PHE A 423 0.57 14.85 13.67
N PHE A 424 1.45 14.04 13.08
CA PHE A 424 2.31 14.50 11.98
C PHE A 424 1.53 14.65 10.68
N GLY A 425 0.66 13.69 10.34
CA GLY A 425 -0.13 13.78 9.11
C GLY A 425 -1.06 14.99 9.10
N MET A 426 -1.65 15.37 10.23
CA MET A 426 -2.49 16.57 10.31
C MET A 426 -1.65 17.85 10.37
N ALA A 427 -0.63 17.91 11.22
CA ALA A 427 0.25 19.07 11.32
C ALA A 427 0.86 19.40 9.96
N PHE A 428 1.42 18.41 9.26
CA PHE A 428 2.02 18.65 7.96
C PHE A 428 1.00 18.94 6.86
N ASN A 429 -0.22 18.39 6.91
CA ASN A 429 -1.26 18.74 5.93
C ASN A 429 -1.71 20.21 6.04
N PHE A 430 -1.68 20.81 7.24
CA PHE A 430 -1.99 22.23 7.42
C PHE A 430 -0.79 23.16 7.23
N ILE A 431 0.41 22.76 7.67
CA ILE A 431 1.63 23.57 7.57
C ILE A 431 2.17 23.58 6.13
N VAL A 432 2.21 22.41 5.47
CA VAL A 432 2.74 22.21 4.13
C VAL A 432 1.58 22.21 3.13
N ASN A 433 1.08 23.42 2.86
CA ASN A 433 -0.05 23.61 1.96
C ASN A 433 0.34 23.41 0.47
N ASP A 434 -0.65 23.10 -0.38
CA ASP A 434 -0.50 22.84 -1.82
C ASP A 434 0.04 24.07 -2.60
N SER A 435 0.02 25.26 -2.00
CA SER A 435 0.60 26.48 -2.58
C SER A 435 2.13 26.51 -2.53
N ARG A 436 2.75 25.68 -1.67
CA ARG A 436 4.21 25.64 -1.49
C ARG A 436 4.84 24.68 -2.50
N LYS A 437 5.38 25.23 -3.60
CA LYS A 437 6.00 24.46 -4.70
C LYS A 437 7.53 24.36 -4.64
N LYS A 438 8.17 24.94 -3.62
CA LYS A 438 9.64 24.93 -3.52
C LYS A 438 10.17 23.50 -3.28
N PRO A 439 11.31 23.11 -3.87
CA PRO A 439 11.88 21.76 -3.72
C PRO A 439 12.19 21.35 -2.27
N ILE A 440 12.49 22.32 -1.39
CA ILE A 440 12.76 22.09 0.03
C ILE A 440 11.64 21.31 0.74
N TRP A 441 10.38 21.50 0.31
CA TRP A 441 9.23 20.81 0.91
C TRP A 441 9.20 19.33 0.55
N ASN A 442 9.71 18.97 -0.63
CA ASN A 442 9.89 17.58 -1.03
C ASN A 442 10.96 16.91 -0.14
N VAL A 443 12.10 17.57 0.10
CA VAL A 443 13.14 17.09 1.02
C VAL A 443 12.59 16.89 2.44
N MET A 444 11.84 17.86 2.96
CA MET A 444 11.19 17.71 4.28
C MET A 444 10.21 16.55 4.34
N MET A 445 9.44 16.32 3.27
CA MET A 445 8.51 15.20 3.17
C MET A 445 9.25 13.87 3.25
N TRP A 446 10.32 13.68 2.47
CA TRP A 446 11.14 12.46 2.52
C TRP A 446 11.79 12.24 3.88
N THR A 447 12.40 13.27 4.47
CA THR A 447 13.02 13.15 5.80
C THR A 447 12.01 12.69 6.84
N SER A 448 10.80 13.27 6.81
CA SER A 448 9.74 12.90 7.74
C SER A 448 9.16 11.50 7.44
N LEU A 449 9.07 11.09 6.18
CA LEU A 449 8.61 9.75 5.78
C LEU A 449 9.62 8.68 6.22
N PHE A 450 10.92 8.93 6.03
CA PHE A 450 12.00 8.03 6.45
C PHE A 450 12.06 7.88 7.96
N LEU A 451 12.01 9.00 8.69
CA LEU A 451 12.00 8.97 10.15
C LEU A 451 10.75 8.29 10.69
N GLY A 452 9.57 8.63 10.16
CA GLY A 452 8.31 8.02 10.57
C GLY A 452 8.32 6.50 10.38
N ASN A 453 8.76 6.03 9.21
CA ASN A 453 8.81 4.60 8.91
C ASN A 453 9.86 3.86 9.77
N GLY A 454 11.02 4.48 10.04
CA GLY A 454 12.02 3.94 10.96
C GLY A 454 11.50 3.80 12.39
N VAL A 455 10.77 4.81 12.90
CA VAL A 455 10.11 4.77 14.22
C VAL A 455 9.08 3.64 14.27
N LEU A 456 8.23 3.51 13.25
CA LEU A 456 7.21 2.46 13.18
C LEU A 456 7.83 1.06 13.22
N LEU A 457 8.79 0.80 12.33
CA LEU A 457 9.45 -0.51 12.26
C LEU A 457 10.15 -0.85 13.59
N CYS A 458 10.85 0.12 14.17
CA CYS A 458 11.54 -0.05 15.45
C CYS A 458 10.56 -0.36 16.59
N PHE A 459 9.51 0.43 16.74
CA PHE A 459 8.61 0.36 17.90
C PHE A 459 7.72 -0.89 17.87
N TYR A 460 7.16 -1.23 16.71
CA TYR A 460 6.37 -2.47 16.58
C TYR A 460 7.25 -3.72 16.71
N SER A 461 8.46 -3.72 16.15
CA SER A 461 9.39 -4.86 16.30
C SER A 461 9.82 -5.02 17.76
N GLN A 462 10.20 -3.93 18.42
CA GLN A 462 10.62 -3.96 19.83
C GLN A 462 9.51 -4.49 20.73
N GLU A 463 8.27 -4.01 20.55
CA GLU A 463 7.13 -4.47 21.33
C GLU A 463 6.78 -5.94 21.05
N TRP A 464 6.85 -6.36 19.78
CA TRP A 464 6.64 -7.76 19.39
C TRP A 464 7.66 -8.69 20.07
N TYR A 465 8.95 -8.39 19.95
CA TYR A 465 10.00 -9.20 20.59
C TYR A 465 9.87 -9.13 22.12
N ALA A 466 9.60 -7.99 22.73
CA ALA A 466 9.41 -7.89 24.19
C ALA A 466 8.28 -8.80 24.70
N ARG A 467 7.18 -8.91 23.96
CA ARG A 467 6.05 -9.80 24.31
C ARG A 467 6.37 -11.28 24.15
N GLN A 468 7.23 -11.64 23.20
CA GLN A 468 7.70 -13.02 23.05
C GLN A 468 8.62 -13.44 24.21
N HIS A 469 9.47 -12.51 24.69
CA HIS A 469 10.41 -12.79 25.78
C HIS A 469 9.74 -12.84 27.16
N CYS A 470 8.76 -11.97 27.41
CA CYS A 470 8.01 -11.90 28.68
C CYS A 470 6.53 -12.30 28.48
N PRO A 471 6.20 -13.60 28.25
CA PRO A 471 4.83 -14.03 28.04
C PRO A 471 4.01 -13.92 29.33
N LEU A 472 2.75 -13.47 29.21
CA LEU A 472 1.83 -13.37 30.33
C LEU A 472 1.02 -14.67 30.47
N LYS A 473 1.01 -15.22 31.69
CA LYS A 473 0.25 -16.44 32.00
C LYS A 473 -1.28 -16.18 32.07
N ASN A 474 -1.71 -14.97 32.45
CA ASN A 474 -3.12 -14.55 32.52
C ASN A 474 -3.26 -13.07 32.09
N PRO A 475 -3.38 -12.76 30.79
CA PRO A 475 -3.44 -11.38 30.34
C PRO A 475 -4.80 -10.73 30.67
N THR A 476 -4.77 -9.57 31.32
CA THR A 476 -5.94 -8.68 31.43
C THR A 476 -6.03 -7.77 30.20
N PHE A 477 -7.19 -7.15 29.93
CA PHE A 477 -7.32 -6.19 28.81
C PHE A 477 -6.28 -5.06 28.89
N LEU A 478 -5.98 -4.58 30.10
CA LEU A 478 -4.97 -3.55 30.35
C LEU A 478 -3.56 -3.98 29.93
N ASP A 479 -3.24 -5.28 29.91
CA ASP A 479 -1.95 -5.80 29.47
C ASP A 479 -1.75 -5.75 27.94
N TYR A 480 -2.84 -5.66 27.18
CA TYR A 480 -2.78 -5.47 25.73
C TYR A 480 -2.57 -4.00 25.34
N VAL A 481 -2.98 -3.07 26.21
CA VAL A 481 -2.83 -1.63 26.03
C VAL A 481 -1.51 -1.12 26.62
N ARG A 482 -1.02 -1.76 27.70
CA ARG A 482 0.25 -1.38 28.32
C ARG A 482 1.43 -1.96 27.52
N PRO A 483 2.31 -1.11 26.97
CA PRO A 483 3.47 -1.57 26.23
C PRO A 483 4.47 -2.30 27.13
N ARG A 484 4.93 -3.45 26.65
CA ARG A 484 5.85 -4.37 27.34
C ARG A 484 7.30 -4.00 27.12
N SER A 485 7.60 -3.33 26.02
CA SER A 485 8.91 -2.73 25.72
C SER A 485 9.49 -1.87 26.84
N TRP A 486 8.65 -1.21 27.66
CA TRP A 486 9.10 -0.41 28.81
C TRP A 486 9.01 -1.11 30.17
N THR A 487 8.34 -2.26 30.27
CA THR A 487 8.04 -2.92 31.56
C THR A 487 8.68 -4.28 31.74
N CYS A 488 9.02 -4.98 30.65
CA CYS A 488 9.80 -6.23 30.70
C CYS A 488 11.22 -5.88 31.14
N ARG A 489 11.55 -6.16 32.41
CA ARG A 489 12.93 -6.15 32.88
C ARG A 489 13.55 -7.48 32.43
N TYR A 490 14.60 -7.41 31.62
CA TYR A 490 15.45 -8.56 31.36
C TYR A 490 16.03 -9.00 32.71
N VAL A 491 15.52 -10.11 33.25
CA VAL A 491 16.16 -10.76 34.40
C VAL A 491 17.33 -11.53 33.79
N PHE A 492 18.53 -11.01 34.03
CA PHE A 492 19.79 -11.62 33.63
C PHE A 492 20.17 -12.75 34.57
#